data_AF-A0A0D2TY30-F1
#
_entry.id   AF-A0A0D2TY30-F1
#
_cell.length_a   1.000
_cell.length_b   1.000
_cell.length_c   1.000
_cell.angle_alpha   90.00
_cell.angle_beta   90.00
_cell.angle_gamma   90.00
#
_symmetry.space_group_name_H-M   'P 1'
#
loop_
_entity.id
_entity.type
_entity.pdbx_description
1 polymer ?
#
loop_
_entity_poly.entity_id
_entity_poly.type
_entity_poly.pdbx_seq_one_letter_code
_entity_poly.pdbx_strand_id
1 'polypeptide(L)'
;MKFLEYTPLDRINDFLSELNLGERTIKGRLEAYSCKHTGTDKKLSLSLENEILDYLGKSSDTDSSSPVEFLLSRSSRKTLIYLVLTLYHMYPDYDFS
;
A
#
# COMPACT_ATOMS: atom_id res chain seq x y z
N MET A 1 -7.94 -5.53 -2.63
CA MET A 1 -8.50 -4.17 -2.73
C MET A 1 -9.44 -4.12 -3.92
N LYS A 2 -10.48 -3.28 -3.95
CA LYS A 2 -11.31 -3.13 -5.16
C LYS A 2 -11.07 -1.76 -5.81
N PHE A 3 -10.68 -1.75 -7.08
CA PHE A 3 -10.58 -0.53 -7.89
C PHE A 3 -11.91 0.24 -7.89
N LEU A 4 -11.81 1.55 -7.74
CA LEU A 4 -12.94 2.47 -7.74
C LEU A 4 -12.82 3.38 -8.95
N GLU A 5 -13.80 3.31 -9.83
CA GLU A 5 -13.98 4.32 -10.87
C GLU A 5 -14.35 5.65 -10.21
N TYR A 6 -13.47 6.63 -10.34
CA TYR A 6 -13.66 7.97 -9.79
C TYR A 6 -13.31 9.01 -10.86
N THR A 7 -14.34 9.38 -11.63
CA THR A 7 -14.23 10.22 -12.83
C THR A 7 -13.51 11.56 -12.64
N PRO A 8 -13.51 12.22 -11.46
CA PRO A 8 -12.72 13.44 -11.27
C PRO A 8 -11.20 13.21 -11.39
N LEU A 9 -10.71 11.99 -11.20
CA LEU A 9 -9.28 11.67 -11.39
C LEU A 9 -8.91 11.57 -12.86
N ASP A 10 -9.85 11.27 -13.75
CA ASP A 10 -9.57 11.06 -15.17
C ASP A 10 -8.92 12.30 -15.78
N ARG A 11 -9.48 13.48 -15.51
CA ARG A 11 -8.90 14.75 -15.98
C ARG A 11 -7.48 15.00 -15.45
N ILE A 12 -7.19 14.57 -14.22
CA ILE A 12 -5.86 14.72 -13.63
C ILE A 12 -4.89 13.70 -14.24
N ASN A 13 -5.36 12.47 -14.48
CA ASN A 13 -4.61 11.42 -15.14
C ASN A 13 -4.26 11.78 -16.58
N ASP A 14 -5.21 12.35 -17.32
CA ASP A 14 -4.98 12.85 -18.68
C ASP A 14 -3.88 13.92 -18.68
N PHE A 15 -3.96 14.88 -17.76
CA PHE A 15 -2.95 15.93 -17.60
C PHE A 15 -1.58 15.37 -17.23
N LEU A 16 -1.51 14.39 -16.33
CA LEU A 16 -0.26 13.80 -15.85
C LEU A 16 0.28 12.65 -16.72
N SER A 17 -0.46 12.23 -17.75
CA SER A 17 -0.10 11.08 -18.58
C SER A 17 1.26 11.26 -19.25
N GLU A 18 1.47 12.41 -19.91
CA GLU A 18 2.73 12.84 -20.52
C GLU A 18 2.91 14.37 -20.43
N LEU A 19 3.04 14.89 -19.22
CA LEU A 19 3.28 16.31 -19.01
C LEU A 19 4.71 16.68 -19.44
N ASN A 20 4.84 17.20 -20.66
CA ASN A 20 6.11 17.57 -21.28
C ASN A 20 6.52 19.01 -20.88
N LEU A 21 7.72 19.15 -20.32
CA LEU A 21 8.34 20.41 -19.88
C LEU A 21 9.57 20.78 -20.75
N GLY A 22 9.61 20.32 -22.00
CA GLY A 22 10.73 20.47 -22.93
C GLY A 22 11.67 19.27 -22.88
N GLU A 23 12.69 19.32 -22.02
CA GLU A 23 13.70 18.26 -21.90
C GLU A 23 13.27 17.09 -21.00
N ARG A 24 12.20 17.28 -20.22
CA ARG A 24 11.73 16.31 -19.22
C ARG A 24 10.24 16.10 -19.36
N THR A 25 9.82 14.87 -19.09
CA THR A 25 8.40 14.50 -19.05
C THR A 25 8.06 14.01 -17.65
N ILE A 26 7.01 14.58 -17.07
CA ILE A 26 6.43 14.10 -15.83
C ILE A 26 5.33 13.09 -16.19
N LYS A 27 5.38 11.92 -15.53
CA LYS A 27 4.33 10.90 -15.61
C LYS A 27 3.72 10.71 -14.25
N GLY A 28 2.39 10.73 -14.18
CA GLY A 28 1.65 10.51 -12.96
C GLY A 28 0.35 9.77 -13.24
N ARG A 29 -0.09 9.00 -12.24
CA ARG A 29 -1.33 8.23 -12.31
C ARG A 29 -1.94 8.16 -10.92
N LEU A 30 -3.21 8.49 -10.83
CA LEU A 30 -4.04 8.44 -9.64
C LEU A 30 -5.06 7.33 -9.81
N GLU A 31 -5.10 6.44 -8.84
CA GLU A 31 -6.05 5.33 -8.79
C GLU A 31 -6.64 5.23 -7.40
N ALA A 32 -7.96 5.00 -7.34
CA ALA A 32 -8.68 4.86 -6.09
C ALA A 32 -8.99 3.38 -5.82
N TYR A 33 -8.78 2.96 -4.57
CA TYR A 33 -9.02 1.59 -4.14
C TYR A 33 -9.83 1.58 -2.84
N SER A 34 -10.83 0.71 -2.77
CA SER A 34 -11.55 0.46 -1.51
C SER A 34 -10.81 -0.57 -0.65
N CYS A 35 -10.78 -0.29 0.65
CA CYS A 35 -10.16 -1.12 1.68
C CYS A 35 -11.02 -2.35 2.10
N LYS A 36 -11.86 -2.87 1.20
CA LYS A 36 -12.72 -4.02 1.48
C LYS A 36 -11.89 -5.32 1.48
N HIS A 37 -12.01 -6.10 2.57
CA HIS A 37 -11.35 -7.39 2.72
C HIS A 37 -12.27 -8.54 2.29
N THR A 38 -12.31 -8.84 1.00
CA THR A 38 -13.13 -9.95 0.48
C THR A 38 -12.27 -10.97 -0.24
N GLY A 39 -12.60 -12.25 -0.13
CA GLY A 39 -11.90 -13.32 -0.84
C GLY A 39 -10.42 -13.44 -0.44
N THR A 40 -9.54 -13.39 -1.45
CA THR A 40 -8.08 -13.54 -1.31
C THR A 40 -7.46 -12.47 -0.42
N ASP A 41 -7.95 -11.22 -0.50
CA ASP A 41 -7.47 -10.10 0.33
C ASP A 41 -7.61 -10.39 1.83
N LYS A 42 -8.67 -11.09 2.23
CA LYS A 42 -8.90 -11.43 3.65
C LYS A 42 -7.82 -12.39 4.14
N LYS A 43 -7.46 -13.40 3.34
CA LYS A 43 -6.41 -14.36 3.68
C LYS A 43 -5.04 -13.68 3.74
N LEU A 44 -4.73 -12.85 2.74
CA LEU A 44 -3.49 -12.07 2.70
C LEU A 44 -3.39 -11.10 3.88
N SER A 45 -4.47 -10.40 4.23
CA SER A 45 -4.48 -9.49 5.38
C SER A 45 -4.16 -10.18 6.72
N LEU A 46 -4.65 -11.42 6.90
CA LEU A 46 -4.38 -12.20 8.11
C LEU A 46 -2.92 -12.69 8.13
N SER A 47 -2.39 -13.11 6.97
CA SER A 47 -0.99 -13.52 6.83
C SER A 47 -0.05 -12.37 7.20
N LEU A 48 -0.29 -11.19 6.62
CA LEU A 48 0.52 -9.99 6.87
C LEU A 48 0.43 -9.51 8.32
N GLU A 49 -0.75 -9.56 8.94
CA GLU A 49 -0.90 -9.20 10.36
C GLU A 49 -0.07 -10.12 11.27
N ASN A 50 -0.08 -11.43 11.01
CA ASN A 50 0.72 -12.39 11.77
C ASN A 50 2.21 -12.14 11.56
N GLU A 51 2.64 -11.92 10.32
CA GLU A 51 4.02 -11.64 9.99
C GLU A 51 4.53 -10.37 10.70
N ILE A 52 3.77 -9.28 10.67
CA ILE A 52 4.11 -8.03 11.39
C ILE A 52 4.23 -8.28 12.90
N LEU A 53 3.32 -9.07 13.48
CA LEU A 53 3.39 -9.43 14.90
C LEU A 53 4.61 -10.27 15.24
N ASP A 54 4.98 -11.22 14.38
CA ASP A 54 6.18 -12.03 14.55
C ASP A 54 7.46 -11.18 14.47
N TYR A 55 7.50 -10.20 13.56
CA TYR A 55 8.62 -9.25 13.49
C TYR A 55 8.71 -8.36 14.73
N LEU A 56 7.58 -7.86 15.22
CA LEU A 56 7.53 -7.07 16.45
C LEU A 56 7.99 -7.87 17.67
N GLY A 57 7.58 -9.14 17.77
CA GLY A 57 7.99 -10.04 18.85
C GLY A 57 9.50 -10.33 18.86
N LYS A 58 10.15 -10.33 17.69
CA LYS A 58 11.61 -10.52 17.55
C LYS A 58 12.41 -9.26 17.84
N SER A 59 11.79 -8.08 17.82
CA SER A 59 12.47 -6.77 17.90
C SER A 59 12.72 -6.27 19.34
N SER A 60 12.48 -7.09 20.38
CA SER A 60 12.49 -6.66 21.79
C SER A 60 13.84 -6.17 22.34
N ASP A 61 14.96 -6.32 21.61
CA ASP A 61 16.31 -6.12 22.16
C ASP A 61 17.10 -4.91 21.60
N THR A 62 16.45 -3.88 21.05
CA THR A 62 17.21 -2.73 20.49
C THR A 62 16.74 -1.36 20.99
N ASP A 63 17.50 -0.79 21.93
CA ASP A 63 17.49 0.61 22.37
C ASP A 63 17.85 1.56 21.22
N SER A 64 16.88 1.87 20.36
CA SER A 64 16.90 3.06 19.52
C SER A 64 15.50 3.32 18.99
N SER A 65 15.18 4.58 18.71
CA SER A 65 13.96 5.03 18.03
C SER A 65 13.85 4.36 16.64
N SER A 66 13.38 3.13 16.61
CA SER A 66 13.31 2.30 15.42
C SER A 66 12.04 2.67 14.64
N PRO A 67 12.07 2.69 13.28
CA PRO A 67 10.87 2.86 12.45
C PRO A 67 9.73 1.88 12.79
N VAL A 68 10.07 0.78 13.49
CA VAL A 68 9.17 -0.25 14.00
C VAL A 68 8.21 0.28 15.08
N GLU A 69 8.54 1.38 15.77
CA GLU A 69 7.68 1.98 16.80
C GLU A 69 6.31 2.41 16.22
N PHE A 70 6.28 2.85 14.95
CA PHE A 70 5.04 3.16 14.26
C PHE A 70 4.12 1.95 14.10
N LEU A 71 4.66 0.73 14.05
CA LEU A 71 3.90 -0.51 13.91
C LEU A 71 3.35 -1.05 15.25
N LEU A 72 3.71 -0.43 16.39
CA LEU A 72 3.11 -0.79 17.68
C LEU A 72 1.60 -0.51 17.69
N SER A 73 1.16 0.56 17.02
CA SER A 73 -0.26 0.87 16.93
C SER A 73 -0.98 -0.07 15.97
N ARG A 74 -2.12 -0.62 16.42
CA ARG A 74 -2.98 -1.46 15.57
C ARG A 74 -3.47 -0.72 14.31
N SER A 75 -3.70 0.59 14.42
CA SER A 75 -4.11 1.42 13.28
C SER A 75 -3.02 1.49 12.21
N SER A 76 -1.75 1.66 12.58
CA SER A 76 -0.64 1.71 11.62
C SER A 76 -0.43 0.37 10.92
N ARG A 77 -0.51 -0.75 11.67
CA ARG A 77 -0.41 -2.10 11.07
C ARG A 77 -1.51 -2.33 10.04
N LYS A 78 -2.74 -1.95 10.38
CA LYS A 78 -3.87 -2.01 9.45
C LYS A 78 -3.64 -1.14 8.21
N THR A 79 -3.09 0.06 8.36
CA THR A 79 -2.71 0.91 7.22
C THR A 79 -1.64 0.26 6.35
N LEU A 80 -0.58 -0.30 6.95
CA LEU A 80 0.47 -1.01 6.22
C LEU A 80 -0.11 -2.18 5.41
N ILE A 81 -0.99 -2.98 6.01
CA ILE A 81 -1.68 -4.07 5.32
C ILE A 81 -2.46 -3.55 4.11
N TYR A 82 -3.17 -2.43 4.24
CA TYR A 82 -3.87 -1.83 3.10
C TYR A 82 -2.92 -1.35 2.00
N LEU A 83 -1.76 -0.81 2.36
CA LEU A 83 -0.74 -0.40 1.38
C LEU A 83 -0.22 -1.62 0.62
N VAL A 84 0.16 -2.69 1.32
CA VAL A 84 0.66 -3.94 0.71
C VAL A 84 -0.40 -4.59 -0.18
N LEU A 85 -1.66 -4.67 0.28
CA LEU A 85 -2.76 -5.18 -0.56
C LEU A 85 -3.03 -4.32 -1.79
N THR A 86 -2.74 -3.02 -1.73
CA THR A 86 -2.82 -2.12 -2.90
C THR A 86 -1.72 -2.45 -3.89
N LEU A 87 -0.49 -2.68 -3.40
CA LEU A 87 0.64 -3.09 -4.23
C LEU A 87 0.39 -4.43 -4.93
N TYR A 88 -0.12 -5.43 -4.21
CA TYR A 88 -0.51 -6.72 -4.82
C TYR A 88 -1.59 -6.58 -5.91
N HIS A 89 -2.51 -5.61 -5.77
CA HIS A 89 -3.49 -5.35 -6.82
C HIS A 89 -2.86 -4.63 -8.03
N MET A 90 -1.89 -3.74 -7.80
CA MET A 90 -1.19 -3.02 -8.88
C MET A 90 -0.21 -3.93 -9.63
N TYR A 91 0.44 -4.85 -8.92
CA TYR A 91 1.50 -5.72 -9.42
C TYR A 91 1.26 -7.16 -8.94
N PRO A 92 0.30 -7.89 -9.52
CA PRO A 92 -0.12 -9.20 -9.04
C PRO A 92 0.97 -10.28 -9.15
N ASP A 93 1.95 -10.07 -10.03
CA ASP A 93 3.05 -11.00 -10.27
C ASP A 93 4.28 -10.71 -9.38
N TYR A 94 4.22 -9.69 -8.51
CA TYR A 94 5.31 -9.32 -7.61
C TYR A 94 5.03 -9.79 -6.18
N ASP A 95 6.01 -10.43 -5.55
CA ASP A 95 5.94 -10.85 -4.15
C ASP A 95 6.41 -9.70 -3.24
N PHE A 96 5.48 -9.15 -2.45
CA PHE A 96 5.75 -8.04 -1.52
C PHE A 96 5.98 -8.52 -0.08
N SER A 97 6.01 -9.84 0.15
CA SER A 97 6.27 -10.51 1.44
C SER A 97 7.59 -11.29 1.44
#